data_AF-A0A242DFU5-F1
#
_entry.id   AF-A0A242DFU5-F1
#
_cell.length_a   1.000
_cell.length_b   1.000
_cell.length_c   1.000
_cell.angle_alpha   90.00
_cell.angle_beta   90.00
_cell.angle_gamma   90.00
#
_symmetry.space_group_name_H-M   'P 1'
#
loop_
_entity.id
_entity.type
_entity.pdbx_description
1 polymer ?
#
loop_
_entity_poly.entity_id
_entity_poly.type
_entity_poly.pdbx_seq_one_letter_code
_entity_poly.pdbx_strand_id
1 'polypeptide(L)'
;MNNRDLAKAILKEVGGEKNISSYTNCITRLRFQLKDNEKVDQQAIDALDGVLGSQFQSGQFQVILGGKVVNVTNEFSELVDLPDEGDKEGDEENKGILSNVLNTLSSILTPALPPVIAGGLLKGFIFMFQNFGWVNGSSDSLIFFNGLADSMFYFFPFLLAVSSARKFKTNEYLALTLAGLLMYPFAFADGQTMIKLFGFIPLAVVDYSASVLPIIFSVWLLKYVKRFFDQRIPEMVNMVFSPLLSLLIVAPIAMVVLAPLGYYIGEYIAAGVKWLIDFSPWLAGLIVGGTRPILVLGGMHHAMNPIMQQEVSSFGSSQMLAMVLMSTLAQATAPLVVYFKEKNIKEKQVALSAVIPGYVGITEPAIYGVLVRYKGAMIAACIGGGVGAAISTMLGGRSFGFVMPGLLSLPAFMGEGFIGVVIGCLVSVIVTALLTFVLMDRFKKEKKVNKAAETVTDLEPAITVSSPVVGEQVSLDRIEDATFSKEILGATAAIQSADGRIYAPMAATVKAVFPTKHAIGLALENGVELLIHIGLDTVSMNGEGFELNVQQGDLVQKGDVLLTFDQDLIKSKQLNDVIIVVITNTETFGAVRKNENVSKIDLNQNLFDITK
;
A
#
# COMPACT_ATOMS: atom_id res chain seq x y z
N MET A 1 23.53 0.49 11.72
CA MET A 1 24.06 -0.85 11.34
C MET A 1 24.10 -1.01 9.82
N ASN A 2 24.85 -1.97 9.26
CA ASN A 2 24.72 -2.32 7.82
C ASN A 2 23.44 -3.17 7.60
N ASN A 3 22.99 -3.31 6.34
CA ASN A 3 21.70 -3.95 6.04
C ASN A 3 21.66 -5.44 6.41
N ARG A 4 22.77 -6.16 6.24
CA ARG A 4 22.87 -7.59 6.56
C ARG A 4 22.83 -7.87 8.06
N ASP A 5 23.52 -7.06 8.85
CA ASP A 5 23.51 -7.14 10.30
C ASP A 5 22.13 -6.77 10.87
N LEU A 6 21.47 -5.78 10.25
CA LEU A 6 20.11 -5.41 10.61
C LEU A 6 19.11 -6.53 10.29
N ALA A 7 19.22 -7.16 9.12
CA ALA A 7 18.39 -8.31 8.75
C ALA A 7 18.57 -9.50 9.71
N LYS A 8 19.81 -9.81 10.12
CA LYS A 8 20.11 -10.84 11.13
C LYS A 8 19.51 -10.52 12.49
N ALA A 9 19.62 -9.26 12.92
CA ALA A 9 19.05 -8.82 14.18
C ALA A 9 17.52 -8.93 14.17
N ILE A 10 16.87 -8.47 13.09
CA ILE A 10 15.41 -8.62 12.92
C ILE A 10 15.02 -10.10 12.96
N LEU A 11 15.72 -10.98 12.23
CA LEU A 11 15.44 -12.42 12.22
C LEU A 11 15.52 -13.03 13.63
N LYS A 12 16.51 -12.62 14.43
CA LYS A 12 16.67 -13.08 15.81
C LYS A 12 15.51 -12.62 16.69
N GLU A 13 15.18 -11.33 16.63
CA GLU A 13 14.19 -10.73 17.54
C GLU A 13 12.74 -11.04 17.14
N VAL A 14 12.45 -11.53 15.92
CA VAL A 14 11.12 -12.08 15.57
C VAL A 14 10.94 -13.55 15.95
N GLY A 15 11.89 -14.14 16.69
CA GLY A 15 11.83 -15.53 17.15
C GLY A 15 12.48 -16.56 16.20
N GLY A 16 13.28 -16.09 15.24
CA GLY A 16 14.01 -16.93 14.29
C GLY A 16 13.15 -17.45 13.13
N GLU A 17 13.81 -18.07 12.14
CA GLU A 17 13.17 -18.58 10.90
C GLU A 17 12.01 -19.53 11.18
N LYS A 18 12.13 -20.37 12.21
CA LYS A 18 11.07 -21.34 12.59
C LYS A 18 9.77 -20.67 13.02
N ASN A 19 9.83 -19.44 13.52
CA ASN A 19 8.67 -18.67 13.94
C ASN A 19 7.98 -17.94 12.78
N ILE A 20 8.63 -17.85 11.63
CA ILE A 20 8.10 -17.15 10.45
C ILE A 20 7.35 -18.17 9.60
N SER A 21 6.07 -17.89 9.29
CA SER A 21 5.30 -18.67 8.33
C SER A 21 5.46 -18.13 6.91
N SER A 22 5.45 -16.80 6.75
CA SER A 22 5.80 -16.11 5.51
C SER A 22 6.22 -14.67 5.81
N TYR A 23 6.92 -14.03 4.87
CA TYR A 23 7.23 -12.62 4.95
C TYR A 23 7.01 -11.95 3.60
N THR A 24 6.81 -10.64 3.64
CA THR A 24 6.63 -9.78 2.47
C THR A 24 7.10 -8.37 2.81
N ASN A 25 7.38 -7.54 1.82
CA ASN A 25 7.74 -6.15 2.06
C ASN A 25 6.94 -5.19 1.20
N CYS A 26 6.56 -4.05 1.78
CA CYS A 26 6.08 -2.91 1.02
C CYS A 26 7.19 -1.85 0.91
N ILE A 27 6.85 -0.63 0.46
CA ILE A 27 7.85 0.44 0.24
C ILE A 27 8.57 0.83 1.54
N THR A 28 7.87 0.82 2.69
CA THR A 28 8.40 1.32 3.97
C THR A 28 8.40 0.31 5.13
N ARG A 29 7.93 -0.93 4.92
CA ARG A 29 7.84 -1.95 5.97
C ARG A 29 8.18 -3.35 5.47
N LEU A 30 8.88 -4.10 6.30
CA LEU A 30 9.01 -5.55 6.21
C LEU A 30 7.94 -6.17 7.11
N ARG A 31 7.16 -7.12 6.59
CA ARG A 31 5.99 -7.69 7.26
C ARG A 31 6.18 -9.19 7.41
N PHE A 32 5.82 -9.69 8.59
CA PHE A 32 5.94 -11.07 8.96
C PHE A 32 4.58 -11.63 9.33
N GLN A 33 4.23 -12.75 8.72
CA GLN A 33 3.24 -13.66 9.25
C GLN A 33 4.01 -14.61 10.20
N LEU A 34 3.66 -14.58 11.48
CA LEU A 34 4.34 -15.35 12.52
C LEU A 34 3.44 -16.47 13.03
N LYS A 35 4.05 -17.58 13.42
CA LYS A 35 3.35 -18.70 14.06
C LYS A 35 3.00 -18.40 15.51
N ASP A 36 3.83 -17.60 16.16
CA ASP A 36 3.73 -17.27 17.57
C ASP A 36 4.19 -15.83 17.79
N ASN A 37 3.24 -14.95 18.12
CA ASN A 37 3.51 -13.52 18.31
C ASN A 37 4.21 -13.23 19.64
N GLU A 38 4.15 -14.12 20.63
CA GLU A 38 4.78 -13.91 21.95
C GLU A 38 6.31 -14.06 21.88
N LYS A 39 6.84 -14.66 20.82
CA LYS A 39 8.29 -14.79 20.57
C LYS A 39 8.93 -13.53 19.99
N VAL A 40 8.15 -12.49 19.72
CA VAL A 40 8.65 -11.24 19.17
C VAL A 40 9.11 -10.33 20.30
N ASP A 41 10.39 -9.97 20.31
CA ASP A 41 10.88 -8.90 21.17
C ASP A 41 10.71 -7.55 20.46
N GLN A 42 9.51 -6.98 20.60
CA GLN A 42 9.16 -5.73 19.92
C GLN A 42 10.03 -4.55 20.39
N GLN A 43 10.38 -4.51 21.67
CA GLN A 43 11.22 -3.43 22.23
C GLN A 43 12.65 -3.53 21.69
N ALA A 44 13.21 -4.74 21.61
CA ALA A 44 14.53 -4.94 21.01
C ALA A 44 14.54 -4.53 19.53
N ILE A 45 13.49 -4.85 18.77
CA ILE A 45 13.35 -4.46 17.37
C ILE A 45 13.29 -2.94 17.22
N ASP A 46 12.51 -2.25 18.04
CA ASP A 46 12.40 -0.79 18.00
C ASP A 46 13.68 -0.07 18.42
N ALA A 47 14.55 -0.73 19.19
CA ALA A 47 15.85 -0.23 19.58
C ALA A 47 16.96 -0.43 18.53
N LEU A 48 16.71 -1.20 17.46
CA LEU A 48 17.72 -1.45 16.41
C LEU A 48 18.01 -0.19 15.58
N ASP A 49 19.29 0.11 15.41
CA ASP A 49 19.75 1.24 14.59
C ASP A 49 19.46 1.02 13.09
N GLY A 50 18.34 1.61 12.64
CA GLY A 50 17.79 1.47 11.29
C GLY A 50 16.30 1.14 11.25
N VAL A 51 15.69 0.81 12.40
CA VAL A 51 14.24 0.62 12.56
C VAL A 51 13.59 1.93 13.02
N LEU A 52 12.52 2.34 12.35
CA LEU A 52 11.73 3.55 12.68
C LEU A 52 10.58 3.24 13.65
N GLY A 53 10.32 1.96 13.89
CA GLY A 53 9.31 1.42 14.79
C GLY A 53 8.78 0.08 14.28
N SER A 54 7.97 -0.57 15.09
CA SER A 54 7.31 -1.83 14.73
C SER A 54 5.91 -1.89 15.34
N GLN A 55 5.05 -2.71 14.75
CA GLN A 55 3.64 -2.78 15.13
C GLN A 55 3.02 -4.12 14.75
N PHE A 56 2.06 -4.58 15.54
CA PHE A 56 1.12 -5.61 15.13
C PHE A 56 -0.09 -4.94 14.46
N GLN A 57 -0.33 -5.25 13.19
CA GLN A 57 -1.46 -4.70 12.46
C GLN A 57 -1.96 -5.70 11.42
N SER A 58 -3.28 -5.91 11.39
CA SER A 58 -3.94 -6.83 10.44
C SER A 58 -3.42 -8.27 10.50
N GLY A 59 -3.16 -8.79 11.70
CA GLY A 59 -2.70 -10.17 11.90
C GLY A 59 -1.24 -10.43 11.51
N GLN A 60 -0.45 -9.37 11.27
CA GLN A 60 0.97 -9.43 10.91
C GLN A 60 1.81 -8.57 11.84
N PHE A 61 3.05 -8.98 12.07
CA PHE A 61 4.06 -8.16 12.71
C PHE A 61 4.81 -7.34 11.64
N GLN A 62 4.92 -6.04 11.81
CA GLN A 62 5.49 -5.13 10.81
C GLN A 62 6.67 -4.36 11.39
N VAL A 63 7.81 -4.40 10.71
CA VAL A 63 8.99 -3.60 11.03
C VAL A 63 9.10 -2.45 10.03
N ILE A 64 9.07 -1.22 10.52
CA ILE A 64 9.10 0.00 9.71
C ILE A 64 10.56 0.39 9.47
N LEU A 65 11.04 0.25 8.24
CA LEU A 65 12.45 0.51 7.87
C LEU A 65 12.59 1.72 6.93
N GLY A 66 11.47 2.34 6.53
CA GLY A 66 11.47 3.50 5.63
C GLY A 66 12.08 3.18 4.27
N GLY A 67 12.94 4.06 3.74
CA GLY A 67 13.57 3.86 2.43
C GLY A 67 14.58 2.69 2.35
N LYS A 68 14.88 2.02 3.47
CA LYS A 68 15.87 0.92 3.53
C LYS A 68 15.27 -0.48 3.36
N VAL A 69 13.94 -0.59 3.34
CA VAL A 69 13.24 -1.88 3.37
C VAL A 69 13.71 -2.83 2.28
N VAL A 70 13.82 -2.37 1.03
CA VAL A 70 14.19 -3.22 -0.10
C VAL A 70 15.56 -3.85 0.13
N ASN A 71 16.53 -3.04 0.56
CA ASN A 71 17.90 -3.52 0.79
C ASN A 71 17.97 -4.49 1.99
N VAL A 72 17.22 -4.22 3.06
CA VAL A 72 17.17 -5.11 4.23
C VAL A 72 16.42 -6.39 3.91
N THR A 73 15.37 -6.34 3.09
CA THR A 73 14.60 -7.54 2.68
C THR A 73 15.40 -8.44 1.77
N ASN A 74 16.21 -7.87 0.85
CA ASN A 74 17.10 -8.65 0.01
C ASN A 74 18.13 -9.42 0.85
N GLU A 75 18.79 -8.76 1.80
CA GLU A 75 19.71 -9.43 2.73
C GLU A 75 18.97 -10.44 3.63
N PHE A 76 17.73 -10.15 4.01
CA PHE A 76 16.89 -11.07 4.78
C PHE A 76 16.57 -12.33 3.99
N SER A 77 16.26 -12.22 2.70
CA SER A 77 15.96 -13.36 1.81
C SER A 77 17.15 -14.31 1.61
N GLU A 78 18.38 -13.81 1.73
CA GLU A 78 19.58 -14.66 1.71
C GLU A 78 19.82 -15.41 3.03
N LEU A 79 19.14 -15.00 4.11
CA LEU A 79 19.31 -15.55 5.46
C LEU A 79 18.25 -16.60 5.84
N VAL A 80 17.16 -16.71 5.08
CA VAL A 80 16.05 -17.64 5.35
C VAL A 80 15.66 -18.39 4.07
N ASP A 81 15.33 -19.68 4.19
CA ASP A 81 14.87 -20.51 3.07
C ASP A 81 13.34 -20.61 3.11
N LEU A 82 12.68 -19.45 3.00
CA LEU A 82 11.22 -19.30 3.04
C LEU A 82 10.72 -18.64 1.74
N PRO A 83 9.56 -19.06 1.21
CA PRO A 83 9.01 -18.44 0.01
C PRO A 83 8.61 -16.98 0.29
N ASP A 84 9.24 -16.05 -0.43
CA ASP A 84 8.87 -14.63 -0.45
C ASP A 84 7.47 -14.47 -1.04
N GLU A 85 6.51 -14.02 -0.23
CA GLU A 85 5.12 -13.76 -0.64
C GLU A 85 4.91 -12.31 -1.09
N GLY A 86 5.92 -11.67 -1.69
CA GLY A 86 5.86 -10.35 -2.35
C GLY A 86 4.78 -10.17 -3.44
N ASP A 87 3.82 -11.09 -3.57
CA ASP A 87 2.79 -11.08 -4.64
C ASP A 87 1.43 -11.70 -4.22
N LYS A 88 1.06 -11.68 -2.93
CA LYS A 88 -0.29 -12.08 -2.48
C LYS A 88 -1.17 -10.88 -2.12
N GLU A 89 -2.08 -10.56 -3.03
CA GLU A 89 -3.25 -9.70 -2.82
C GLU A 89 -4.10 -10.24 -1.66
N GLY A 90 -4.52 -9.34 -0.76
CA GLY A 90 -5.43 -9.66 0.34
C GLY A 90 -6.79 -10.15 -0.15
N ASP A 91 -7.49 -10.90 0.70
CA ASP A 91 -8.78 -11.56 0.46
C ASP A 91 -9.71 -10.78 -0.47
N GLU A 92 -10.10 -11.44 -1.57
CA GLU A 92 -11.01 -10.93 -2.59
C GLU A 92 -12.45 -10.85 -2.05
N GLU A 93 -12.81 -9.71 -1.47
CA GLU A 93 -14.21 -9.27 -1.46
C GLU A 93 -14.61 -8.86 -2.89
N ASN A 94 -15.22 -9.80 -3.61
CA ASN A 94 -16.14 -9.61 -4.75
C ASN A 94 -15.93 -8.34 -5.62
N LYS A 95 -14.72 -8.15 -6.14
CA LYS A 95 -14.44 -7.09 -7.11
C LYS A 95 -14.83 -7.59 -8.51
N GLY A 96 -15.54 -6.77 -9.28
CA GLY A 96 -16.06 -7.14 -10.60
C GLY A 96 -14.99 -7.61 -11.60
N ILE A 97 -15.41 -8.25 -12.69
CA ILE A 97 -14.52 -8.82 -13.72
C ILE A 97 -13.49 -7.80 -14.23
N LEU A 98 -13.90 -6.54 -14.40
CA LEU A 98 -13.02 -5.47 -14.86
C LEU A 98 -11.86 -5.21 -13.88
N SER A 99 -12.13 -5.10 -12.58
CA SER A 99 -11.09 -4.90 -11.56
C SER A 99 -10.09 -6.05 -11.52
N ASN A 100 -10.54 -7.31 -11.69
CA ASN A 100 -9.63 -8.45 -11.68
C ASN A 100 -8.70 -8.45 -12.91
N VAL A 101 -9.20 -8.02 -14.07
CA VAL A 101 -8.38 -7.83 -15.27
C VAL A 101 -7.35 -6.71 -15.05
N LEU A 102 -7.78 -5.57 -14.53
CA LEU A 102 -6.89 -4.43 -14.27
C LEU A 102 -5.80 -4.78 -13.24
N ASN A 103 -6.15 -5.49 -12.16
CA ASN A 103 -5.20 -5.96 -11.16
C ASN A 103 -4.18 -6.94 -11.76
N THR A 104 -4.66 -7.87 -12.60
CA THR A 104 -3.78 -8.80 -13.30
C THR A 104 -2.76 -8.05 -14.18
N LEU A 105 -3.23 -7.10 -15.00
CA LEU A 105 -2.34 -6.28 -15.83
C LEU A 105 -1.35 -5.49 -14.97
N SER A 106 -1.80 -4.89 -13.86
CA SER A 106 -0.93 -4.17 -12.94
C SER A 106 0.18 -5.07 -12.39
N SER A 107 -0.16 -6.26 -11.87
CA SER A 107 0.83 -7.19 -11.32
C SER A 107 1.86 -7.66 -12.34
N ILE A 108 1.48 -7.76 -13.62
CA ILE A 108 2.39 -8.15 -14.71
C ILE A 108 3.32 -6.99 -15.09
N LEU A 109 2.84 -5.74 -15.08
CA LEU A 109 3.61 -4.59 -15.52
C LEU A 109 4.57 -4.05 -14.45
N THR A 110 4.19 -4.13 -13.17
CA THR A 110 4.98 -3.55 -12.07
C THR A 110 6.43 -4.06 -12.01
N PRO A 111 6.72 -5.38 -12.12
CA PRO A 111 8.10 -5.88 -12.10
C PRO A 111 8.97 -5.35 -13.25
N ALA A 112 8.36 -4.95 -14.37
CA ALA A 112 9.06 -4.42 -15.53
C ALA A 112 9.31 -2.90 -15.46
N LEU A 113 8.78 -2.20 -14.46
CA LEU A 113 8.92 -0.74 -14.33
C LEU A 113 10.37 -0.26 -14.16
N PRO A 114 11.22 -0.84 -13.30
CA PRO A 114 12.57 -0.30 -13.06
C PRO A 114 13.42 -0.11 -14.33
N PRO A 115 13.58 -1.11 -15.24
CA PRO A 115 14.34 -0.91 -16.47
C PRO A 115 13.67 0.12 -17.39
N VAL A 116 12.33 0.11 -17.50
CA VAL A 116 11.59 1.06 -18.32
C VAL A 116 11.80 2.51 -17.86
N ILE A 117 11.79 2.74 -16.53
CA ILE A 117 12.06 4.05 -15.93
C ILE A 117 13.48 4.51 -16.25
N ALA A 118 14.48 3.64 -16.04
CA ALA A 118 15.87 3.95 -16.34
C ALA A 118 16.06 4.33 -17.81
N GLY A 119 15.42 3.59 -18.72
CA GLY A 119 15.47 3.81 -20.16
C GLY A 119 14.88 5.14 -20.58
N GLY A 120 13.65 5.40 -20.15
CA GLY A 120 12.96 6.63 -20.52
C GLY A 120 13.64 7.88 -19.94
N LEU A 121 14.17 7.82 -18.71
CA LEU A 121 14.96 8.91 -18.13
C LEU A 121 16.25 9.15 -18.90
N LEU A 122 17.00 8.08 -19.21
CA LEU A 122 18.22 8.18 -20.01
C LEU A 122 17.94 8.77 -21.39
N LYS A 123 16.88 8.30 -22.07
CA LYS A 123 16.43 8.82 -23.37
C LYS A 123 16.07 10.30 -23.29
N GLY A 124 15.38 10.71 -22.22
CA GLY A 124 15.09 12.12 -21.95
C GLY A 124 16.36 12.95 -21.81
N PHE A 125 17.34 12.51 -21.01
CA PHE A 125 18.61 13.24 -20.85
C PHE A 125 19.39 13.33 -22.16
N ILE A 126 19.45 12.24 -22.93
CA ILE A 126 20.06 12.23 -24.26
C ILE A 126 19.41 13.29 -25.15
N PHE A 127 18.08 13.31 -25.21
CA PHE A 127 17.33 14.29 -26.00
C PHE A 127 17.61 15.72 -25.52
N MET A 128 17.64 15.96 -24.22
CA MET A 128 18.00 17.25 -23.63
C MET A 128 19.40 17.71 -24.05
N PHE A 129 20.41 16.84 -23.93
CA PHE A 129 21.79 17.15 -24.29
C PHE A 129 21.92 17.46 -25.79
N GLN A 130 21.21 16.73 -26.65
CA GLN A 130 21.16 17.01 -28.08
C GLN A 130 20.54 18.38 -28.37
N ASN A 131 19.41 18.71 -27.74
CA ASN A 131 18.72 19.98 -27.96
C ASN A 131 19.49 21.20 -27.42
N PHE A 132 20.29 21.03 -26.38
CA PHE A 132 21.21 22.07 -25.90
C PHE A 132 22.52 22.16 -26.70
N GLY A 133 22.73 21.28 -27.67
CA GLY A 133 23.97 21.24 -28.45
C GLY A 133 25.20 20.77 -27.66
N TRP A 134 24.99 20.11 -26.51
CA TRP A 134 26.09 19.63 -25.65
C TRP A 134 26.75 18.36 -26.20
N VAL A 135 26.03 17.60 -27.02
CA VAL A 135 26.51 16.36 -27.63
C VAL A 135 26.24 16.35 -29.12
N ASN A 136 27.16 15.79 -29.89
CA ASN A 136 26.96 15.57 -31.33
C ASN A 136 26.04 14.36 -31.52
N GLY A 137 24.90 14.60 -32.19
CA GLY A 137 23.88 13.60 -32.54
C GLY A 137 24.42 12.35 -33.25
N SER A 138 25.55 12.47 -33.95
CA SER A 138 26.17 11.40 -34.74
C SER A 138 27.34 10.70 -34.05
N SER A 139 27.61 11.02 -32.78
CA SER A 139 28.73 10.38 -32.07
C SER A 139 28.41 8.94 -31.69
N ASP A 140 29.39 8.04 -31.82
CA ASP A 140 29.25 6.63 -31.47
C ASP A 140 28.80 6.40 -30.03
N SER A 141 29.28 7.23 -29.10
CA SER A 141 28.83 7.23 -27.70
C SER A 141 27.33 7.46 -27.58
N LEU A 142 26.79 8.40 -28.37
CA LEU A 142 25.37 8.71 -28.36
C LEU A 142 24.53 7.61 -29.01
N ILE A 143 25.05 6.96 -30.05
CA ILE A 143 24.42 5.77 -30.65
C ILE A 143 24.34 4.65 -29.60
N PHE A 144 25.43 4.39 -28.86
CA PHE A 144 25.45 3.41 -27.78
C PHE A 144 24.44 3.73 -26.67
N PHE A 145 24.43 4.97 -26.17
CA PHE A 145 23.51 5.37 -25.10
C PHE A 145 22.05 5.39 -25.54
N ASN A 146 21.74 5.73 -26.81
CA ASN A 146 20.41 5.55 -27.37
C ASN A 146 20.03 4.06 -27.41
N GLY A 147 20.93 3.19 -27.88
CA GLY A 147 20.71 1.74 -27.86
C GLY A 147 20.46 1.20 -26.45
N LEU A 148 21.22 1.65 -25.45
CA LEU A 148 21.00 1.31 -24.04
C LEU A 148 19.63 1.78 -23.54
N ALA A 149 19.23 3.01 -23.89
CA ALA A 149 17.96 3.62 -23.50
C ALA A 149 16.75 3.01 -24.24
N ASP A 150 16.95 2.46 -25.43
CA ASP A 150 15.88 1.83 -26.23
C ASP A 150 15.72 0.35 -25.91
N SER A 151 16.75 -0.32 -25.38
CA SER A 151 16.78 -1.78 -25.15
C SER A 151 15.59 -2.27 -24.31
N MET A 152 15.24 -1.58 -23.22
CA MET A 152 14.11 -1.95 -22.36
C MET A 152 12.75 -1.80 -23.04
N PHE A 153 12.61 -0.83 -23.96
CA PHE A 153 11.38 -0.62 -24.71
C PHE A 153 11.26 -1.61 -25.86
N TYR A 154 12.35 -1.81 -26.59
CA TYR A 154 12.41 -2.75 -27.70
C TYR A 154 12.16 -4.18 -27.21
N PHE A 155 12.90 -4.62 -26.19
CA PHE A 155 12.76 -5.95 -25.57
C PHE A 155 11.70 -6.02 -24.47
N PHE A 156 10.74 -5.09 -24.44
CA PHE A 156 9.68 -5.08 -23.43
C PHE A 156 8.89 -6.40 -23.36
N PRO A 157 8.58 -7.08 -24.49
CA PRO A 157 7.93 -8.39 -24.44
C PRO A 157 8.70 -9.43 -23.59
N PHE A 158 10.03 -9.40 -23.55
CA PHE A 158 10.82 -10.31 -22.70
C PHE A 158 10.62 -10.02 -21.21
N LEU A 159 10.58 -8.74 -20.82
CA LEU A 159 10.33 -8.34 -19.43
C LEU A 159 8.95 -8.82 -18.97
N LEU A 160 7.94 -8.66 -19.84
CA LEU A 160 6.58 -9.08 -19.55
C LEU A 160 6.36 -10.58 -19.60
N ALA A 161 7.15 -11.32 -20.39
CA ALA A 161 7.08 -12.78 -20.40
C ALA A 161 7.37 -13.37 -19.03
N VAL A 162 8.40 -12.86 -18.34
CA VAL A 162 8.80 -13.31 -17.00
C VAL A 162 7.70 -13.01 -15.98
N SER A 163 7.25 -11.75 -15.90
CA SER A 163 6.22 -11.36 -14.93
C SER A 163 4.87 -12.04 -15.21
N SER A 164 4.50 -12.22 -16.48
CA SER A 164 3.31 -12.99 -16.87
C SER A 164 3.42 -14.45 -16.46
N ALA A 165 4.58 -15.08 -16.65
CA ALA A 165 4.79 -16.47 -16.30
C ALA A 165 4.68 -16.70 -14.80
N ARG A 166 5.24 -15.78 -13.99
CA ARG A 166 5.07 -15.75 -12.53
C ARG A 166 3.61 -15.60 -12.12
N LYS A 167 2.91 -14.59 -12.65
CA LYS A 167 1.49 -14.34 -12.34
C LYS A 167 0.60 -15.53 -12.71
N PHE A 168 0.84 -16.13 -13.88
CA PHE A 168 0.06 -17.27 -14.36
C PHE A 168 0.54 -18.62 -13.83
N LYS A 169 1.64 -18.66 -13.08
CA LYS A 169 2.25 -19.88 -12.51
C LYS A 169 2.61 -20.91 -13.59
N THR A 170 3.32 -20.46 -14.63
CA THR A 170 3.86 -21.30 -15.71
C THR A 170 5.37 -21.08 -15.86
N ASN A 171 6.01 -21.78 -16.80
CA ASN A 171 7.46 -21.77 -16.94
C ASN A 171 7.98 -20.46 -17.60
N GLU A 172 8.87 -19.76 -16.91
CA GLU A 172 9.46 -18.48 -17.35
C GLU A 172 10.30 -18.62 -18.62
N TYR A 173 11.11 -19.68 -18.75
CA TYR A 173 11.96 -19.88 -19.92
C TYR A 173 11.15 -20.19 -21.20
N LEU A 174 10.04 -20.91 -21.09
CA LEU A 174 9.12 -21.11 -22.21
C LEU A 174 8.39 -19.82 -22.57
N ALA A 175 8.02 -19.00 -21.59
CA ALA A 175 7.47 -17.68 -21.86
C ALA A 175 8.48 -16.76 -22.58
N LEU A 176 9.75 -16.77 -22.15
CA LEU A 176 10.84 -16.05 -22.82
C LEU A 176 11.06 -16.55 -24.25
N THR A 177 10.87 -17.86 -24.50
CA THR A 177 10.93 -18.42 -25.85
C THR A 177 9.81 -17.87 -26.75
N LEU A 178 8.60 -17.70 -26.21
CA LEU A 178 7.49 -17.06 -26.93
C LEU A 178 7.76 -15.58 -27.20
N ALA A 179 8.35 -14.84 -26.25
CA ALA A 179 8.79 -13.46 -26.50
C ALA A 179 9.86 -13.40 -27.61
N GLY A 180 10.81 -14.34 -27.59
CA GLY A 180 11.81 -14.47 -28.65
C GLY A 180 11.20 -14.76 -30.02
N LEU A 181 10.12 -15.55 -30.10
CA LEU A 181 9.39 -15.77 -31.34
C LEU A 181 8.66 -14.51 -31.83
N LEU A 182 8.01 -13.78 -30.93
CA LEU A 182 7.34 -12.50 -31.28
C LEU A 182 8.33 -11.47 -31.81
N MET A 183 9.55 -11.46 -31.28
CA MET A 183 10.61 -10.55 -31.66
C MET A 183 11.57 -11.13 -32.71
N TYR A 184 11.26 -12.31 -33.26
CA TYR A 184 12.17 -12.96 -34.20
C TYR A 184 12.23 -12.16 -35.51
N PRO A 185 13.42 -11.74 -35.98
CA PRO A 185 13.58 -10.97 -37.20
C PRO A 185 13.51 -11.92 -38.39
N PHE A 186 12.30 -12.39 -38.70
CA PHE A 186 12.08 -13.21 -39.87
C PHE A 186 12.55 -12.45 -41.12
N ALA A 187 13.41 -13.08 -41.92
CA ALA A 187 13.93 -12.47 -43.15
C ALA A 187 12.87 -12.53 -44.25
N PHE A 188 12.41 -11.37 -44.72
CA PHE A 188 11.45 -11.25 -45.82
C PHE A 188 12.00 -10.41 -46.96
N ALA A 189 11.40 -10.56 -48.15
CA ALA A 189 11.56 -9.57 -49.20
C ALA A 189 10.84 -8.26 -48.79
N ASP A 190 11.43 -7.11 -49.15
CA ASP A 190 10.85 -5.79 -48.85
C ASP A 190 9.36 -5.72 -49.24
N GLY A 191 8.51 -5.32 -48.29
CA GLY A 191 7.07 -5.15 -48.48
C GLY A 191 6.19 -6.36 -48.20
N GLN A 192 6.75 -7.52 -47.81
CA GLN A 192 5.93 -8.65 -47.34
C GLN A 192 5.46 -8.45 -45.90
N THR A 193 4.15 -8.46 -45.70
CA THR A 193 3.49 -8.31 -44.38
C THR A 193 2.93 -9.63 -43.83
N MET A 194 3.05 -10.72 -44.59
CA MET A 194 2.58 -12.04 -44.20
C MET A 194 3.47 -13.18 -44.67
N ILE A 195 3.60 -14.19 -43.82
CA ILE A 195 4.15 -15.50 -44.18
C ILE A 195 3.12 -16.60 -44.01
N LYS A 196 3.40 -17.79 -44.55
CA LYS A 196 2.52 -18.93 -44.45
C LYS A 196 3.16 -20.06 -43.64
N LEU A 197 2.62 -20.31 -42.45
CA LEU A 197 2.91 -21.53 -41.70
C LEU A 197 2.29 -22.73 -42.44
N PHE A 198 3.09 -23.78 -42.62
CA PHE A 198 2.74 -24.98 -43.41
C PHE A 198 2.31 -24.72 -44.87
N GLY A 199 2.59 -23.53 -45.42
CA GLY A 199 2.24 -23.16 -46.78
C GLY A 199 0.81 -22.64 -46.99
N PHE A 200 -0.05 -22.64 -45.96
CA PHE A 200 -1.45 -22.19 -46.09
C PHE A 200 -1.98 -21.33 -44.93
N ILE A 201 -1.39 -21.38 -43.74
CA ILE A 201 -1.86 -20.59 -42.59
C ILE A 201 -1.14 -19.23 -42.57
N PRO A 202 -1.81 -18.10 -42.81
CA PRO A 202 -1.16 -16.80 -42.78
C PRO A 202 -0.72 -16.42 -41.36
N LEU A 203 0.50 -15.90 -41.24
CA LEU A 203 1.04 -15.26 -40.05
C LEU A 203 1.29 -13.79 -40.38
N ALA A 204 0.71 -12.90 -39.59
CA ALA A 204 0.97 -11.48 -39.71
C ALA A 204 2.38 -11.19 -39.17
N VAL A 205 3.21 -10.61 -40.03
CA VAL A 205 4.52 -10.09 -39.66
C VAL A 205 4.30 -8.65 -39.21
N VAL A 206 4.07 -8.50 -37.91
CA VAL A 206 3.92 -7.19 -37.28
C VAL A 206 5.13 -6.97 -36.39
N ASP A 207 5.58 -5.73 -36.28
CA ASP A 207 6.53 -5.38 -35.25
C ASP A 207 5.83 -5.41 -33.89
N TYR A 208 6.09 -6.47 -33.12
CA TYR A 208 5.59 -6.64 -31.76
C TYR A 208 6.52 -5.99 -30.71
N SER A 209 7.56 -5.26 -31.13
CA SER A 209 8.40 -4.48 -30.21
C SER A 209 7.55 -3.50 -29.40
N ALA A 210 7.92 -3.30 -28.14
CA ALA A 210 7.18 -2.45 -27.18
C ALA A 210 5.69 -2.81 -26.94
N SER A 211 5.17 -3.91 -27.50
CA SER A 211 3.78 -4.35 -27.31
C SER A 211 3.57 -5.10 -25.99
N VAL A 212 2.42 -4.88 -25.36
CA VAL A 212 2.11 -5.44 -24.03
C VAL A 212 1.25 -6.70 -24.12
N LEU A 213 0.09 -6.60 -24.77
CA LEU A 213 -0.92 -7.65 -24.76
C LEU A 213 -0.53 -8.95 -25.49
N PRO A 214 0.18 -8.92 -26.64
CA PRO A 214 0.55 -10.13 -27.38
C PRO A 214 1.24 -11.21 -26.53
N ILE A 215 2.24 -10.82 -25.74
CA ILE A 215 2.99 -11.76 -24.91
C ILE A 215 2.16 -12.23 -23.71
N ILE A 216 1.38 -11.35 -23.08
CA ILE A 216 0.51 -11.70 -21.95
C ILE A 216 -0.48 -12.79 -22.36
N PHE A 217 -1.14 -12.63 -23.51
CA PHE A 217 -2.09 -13.63 -24.03
C PHE A 217 -1.39 -14.95 -24.38
N SER A 218 -0.19 -14.88 -24.96
CA SER A 218 0.60 -16.07 -25.31
C SER A 218 0.99 -16.88 -24.07
N VAL A 219 1.44 -16.21 -22.99
CA VAL A 219 1.80 -16.87 -21.73
C VAL A 219 0.56 -17.36 -20.97
N TRP A 220 -0.57 -16.65 -21.09
CA TRP A 220 -1.85 -17.10 -20.54
C TRP A 220 -2.31 -18.41 -21.18
N LEU A 221 -2.18 -18.56 -22.51
CA LEU A 221 -2.44 -19.84 -23.18
C LEU A 221 -1.44 -20.92 -22.75
N LEU A 222 -0.15 -20.56 -22.66
CA LEU A 222 0.91 -21.47 -22.22
C LEU A 222 0.61 -22.12 -20.88
N LYS A 223 0.02 -21.38 -19.92
CA LYS A 223 -0.42 -21.94 -18.63
C LYS A 223 -1.32 -23.17 -18.81
N TYR A 224 -2.34 -23.08 -19.66
CA TYR A 224 -3.31 -24.17 -19.84
C TYR A 224 -2.72 -25.33 -20.63
N VAL A 225 -2.01 -25.04 -21.72
CA VAL A 225 -1.42 -26.06 -22.59
C VAL A 225 -0.33 -26.83 -21.86
N LYS A 226 0.56 -26.13 -21.15
CA LYS A 226 1.62 -26.78 -20.37
C LYS A 226 1.06 -27.65 -19.26
N ARG A 227 0.09 -27.15 -18.48
CA ARG A 227 -0.58 -27.93 -17.43
C ARG A 227 -1.25 -29.19 -17.99
N PHE A 228 -1.86 -29.10 -19.17
CA PHE A 228 -2.44 -30.26 -19.84
C PHE A 228 -1.41 -31.34 -20.16
N PHE A 229 -0.27 -30.97 -20.74
CA PHE A 229 0.79 -31.93 -21.05
C PHE A 229 1.50 -32.46 -19.80
N ASP A 230 1.77 -31.60 -18.82
CA ASP A 230 2.36 -32.00 -17.53
C ASP A 230 1.54 -33.09 -16.84
N GLN A 231 0.20 -33.03 -16.94
CA GLN A 231 -0.72 -34.00 -16.33
C GLN A 231 -0.91 -35.29 -17.14
N ARG A 232 -0.63 -35.27 -18.45
CA ARG A 232 -0.93 -36.39 -19.36
C ARG A 232 0.31 -37.19 -19.76
N ILE A 233 1.48 -36.58 -19.74
CA ILE A 233 2.73 -37.22 -20.17
C ILE A 233 3.39 -37.94 -18.98
N PRO A 234 3.77 -39.22 -19.13
CA PRO A 234 4.47 -39.98 -18.09
C PRO A 234 5.73 -39.26 -17.60
N GLU A 235 5.98 -39.31 -16.30
CA GLU A 235 7.07 -38.57 -15.62
C GLU A 235 8.44 -38.79 -16.27
N MET A 236 8.76 -40.03 -16.67
CA MET A 236 10.03 -40.41 -17.31
C MET A 236 10.38 -39.60 -18.56
N VAL A 237 9.39 -39.08 -19.28
CA VAL A 237 9.59 -38.34 -20.54
C VAL A 237 9.00 -36.93 -20.51
N ASN A 238 8.39 -36.55 -19.38
CA ASN A 238 7.68 -35.27 -19.20
C ASN A 238 8.61 -34.07 -19.42
N MET A 239 9.83 -34.14 -18.86
CA MET A 239 10.86 -33.10 -18.98
C MET A 239 11.21 -32.75 -20.43
N VAL A 240 11.04 -33.70 -21.36
CA VAL A 240 11.36 -33.51 -22.79
C VAL A 240 10.12 -33.13 -23.58
N PHE A 241 9.05 -33.91 -23.48
CA PHE A 241 7.90 -33.75 -24.37
C PHE A 241 6.93 -32.67 -23.91
N SER A 242 6.76 -32.42 -22.61
CA SER A 242 5.81 -31.39 -22.15
C SER A 242 6.22 -30.00 -22.65
N PRO A 243 7.48 -29.54 -22.49
CA PRO A 243 7.91 -28.26 -23.05
C PRO A 243 7.80 -28.19 -24.58
N LEU A 244 8.24 -29.24 -25.29
CA LEU A 244 8.22 -29.28 -26.76
C LEU A 244 6.80 -29.18 -27.31
N LEU A 245 5.89 -30.05 -26.83
CA LEU A 245 4.51 -30.08 -27.30
C LEU A 245 3.76 -28.81 -26.92
N SER A 246 4.07 -28.24 -25.75
CA SER A 246 3.51 -26.95 -25.35
C SER A 246 3.88 -25.85 -26.35
N LEU A 247 5.15 -25.74 -26.75
CA LEU A 247 5.57 -24.75 -27.74
C LEU A 247 4.99 -25.03 -29.13
N LEU A 248 4.95 -26.29 -29.58
CA LEU A 248 4.38 -26.67 -30.88
C LEU A 248 2.89 -26.30 -31.01
N ILE A 249 2.16 -26.21 -29.91
CA ILE A 249 0.76 -25.77 -29.90
C ILE A 249 0.65 -24.27 -29.66
N VAL A 250 1.34 -23.73 -28.66
CA VAL A 250 1.20 -22.33 -28.26
C VAL A 250 1.78 -21.37 -29.29
N ALA A 251 2.96 -21.66 -29.85
CA ALA A 251 3.63 -20.74 -30.78
C ALA A 251 2.80 -20.46 -32.06
N PRO A 252 2.24 -21.47 -32.77
CA PRO A 252 1.35 -21.20 -33.89
C PRO A 252 0.11 -20.40 -33.51
N ILE A 253 -0.57 -20.77 -32.42
CA ILE A 253 -1.80 -20.08 -31.98
C ILE A 253 -1.48 -18.64 -31.57
N ALA A 254 -0.35 -18.43 -30.90
CA ALA A 254 0.13 -17.11 -30.52
C ALA A 254 0.32 -16.24 -31.76
N MET A 255 1.07 -16.70 -32.76
CA MET A 255 1.38 -15.90 -33.95
C MET A 255 0.19 -15.68 -34.90
N VAL A 256 -0.71 -16.66 -35.02
CA VAL A 256 -1.89 -16.56 -35.91
C VAL A 256 -2.98 -15.71 -35.30
N VAL A 257 -3.23 -15.87 -33.99
CA VAL A 257 -4.43 -15.34 -33.34
C VAL A 257 -4.06 -14.34 -32.25
N LEU A 258 -3.34 -14.77 -31.22
CA LEU A 258 -3.25 -14.00 -29.97
C LEU A 258 -2.39 -12.73 -30.10
N ALA A 259 -1.31 -12.79 -30.87
CA ALA A 259 -0.40 -11.67 -31.06
C ALA A 259 -1.03 -10.57 -31.93
N PRO A 260 -1.60 -10.86 -33.12
CA PRO A 260 -2.37 -9.87 -33.87
C PRO A 260 -3.55 -9.32 -33.06
N LEU A 261 -4.29 -10.19 -32.36
CA LEU A 261 -5.42 -9.78 -31.53
C LEU A 261 -4.98 -8.81 -30.43
N GLY A 262 -3.92 -9.14 -29.68
CA GLY A 262 -3.39 -8.28 -28.62
C GLY A 262 -2.88 -6.94 -29.16
N TYR A 263 -2.21 -6.96 -30.30
CA TYR A 263 -1.72 -5.74 -30.95
C TYR A 263 -2.87 -4.81 -31.35
N TYR A 264 -3.85 -5.32 -32.11
CA TYR A 264 -4.98 -4.50 -32.58
C TYR A 264 -5.89 -4.03 -31.44
N ILE A 265 -6.11 -4.87 -30.40
CA ILE A 265 -6.82 -4.42 -29.20
C ILE A 265 -6.10 -3.21 -28.59
N GLY A 266 -4.77 -3.29 -28.43
CA GLY A 266 -3.98 -2.17 -27.93
C GLY A 266 -4.13 -0.93 -28.82
N GLU A 267 -3.91 -1.09 -30.12
CA GLU A 267 -3.98 0.00 -31.09
C GLU A 267 -5.35 0.70 -31.08
N TYR A 268 -6.45 -0.05 -31.07
CA TYR A 268 -7.80 0.53 -31.02
C TYR A 268 -8.12 1.20 -29.68
N ILE A 269 -7.62 0.67 -28.56
CA ILE A 269 -7.75 1.32 -27.26
C ILE A 269 -7.00 2.66 -27.28
N ALA A 270 -5.75 2.67 -27.74
CA ALA A 270 -4.95 3.88 -27.84
C ALA A 270 -5.58 4.90 -28.80
N ALA A 271 -6.10 4.46 -29.94
CA ALA A 271 -6.81 5.31 -30.89
C ALA A 271 -8.11 5.87 -30.30
N GLY A 272 -8.86 5.08 -29.53
CA GLY A 272 -10.06 5.52 -28.83
C GLY A 272 -9.75 6.58 -27.77
N VAL A 273 -8.68 6.38 -27.00
CA VAL A 273 -8.21 7.38 -26.02
C VAL A 273 -7.77 8.65 -26.73
N LYS A 274 -6.97 8.53 -27.80
CA LYS A 274 -6.55 9.68 -28.61
C LYS A 274 -7.76 10.43 -29.18
N TRP A 275 -8.76 9.73 -29.70
CA TRP A 275 -9.99 10.34 -30.21
C TRP A 275 -10.75 11.13 -29.13
N LEU A 276 -10.85 10.60 -27.91
CA LEU A 276 -11.45 11.32 -26.78
C LEU A 276 -10.65 12.57 -26.41
N ILE A 277 -9.32 12.48 -26.43
CA ILE A 277 -8.43 13.62 -26.17
C ILE A 277 -8.60 14.68 -27.26
N ASP A 278 -8.59 14.30 -28.54
CA ASP A 278 -8.75 15.21 -29.67
C ASP A 278 -10.14 15.87 -29.68
N PHE A 279 -11.19 15.15 -29.27
CA PHE A 279 -12.55 15.68 -29.17
C PHE A 279 -12.67 16.79 -28.10
N SER A 280 -12.05 16.61 -26.94
CA SER A 280 -12.06 17.60 -25.87
C SER A 280 -10.77 17.57 -25.04
N PRO A 281 -9.71 18.25 -25.50
CA PRO A 281 -8.39 18.19 -24.84
C PRO A 281 -8.42 18.68 -23.39
N TRP A 282 -9.17 19.74 -23.14
CA TRP A 282 -9.30 20.32 -21.81
C TRP A 282 -10.05 19.40 -20.85
N LEU A 283 -11.12 18.73 -21.31
CA LEU A 283 -11.93 17.84 -20.49
C LEU A 283 -11.17 16.54 -20.21
N ALA A 284 -10.49 15.99 -21.21
CA ALA A 284 -9.64 14.82 -21.06
C ALA A 284 -8.56 15.06 -20.00
N GLY A 285 -7.86 16.19 -20.08
CA GLY A 285 -6.87 16.59 -19.07
C GLY A 285 -7.49 16.78 -17.68
N LEU A 286 -8.64 17.45 -17.58
CA LEU A 286 -9.32 17.68 -16.30
C LEU A 286 -9.72 16.37 -15.63
N ILE A 287 -10.30 15.43 -16.38
CA ILE A 287 -10.72 14.12 -15.88
C ILE A 287 -9.47 13.32 -15.47
N VAL A 288 -8.54 13.07 -16.39
CA VAL A 288 -7.38 12.22 -16.09
C VAL A 288 -6.53 12.79 -14.97
N GLY A 289 -6.19 14.07 -15.04
CA GLY A 289 -5.36 14.73 -14.02
C GLY A 289 -6.06 14.79 -12.66
N GLY A 290 -7.38 15.02 -12.65
CA GLY A 290 -8.15 15.24 -11.44
C GLY A 290 -8.64 13.98 -10.75
N THR A 291 -8.95 12.91 -11.48
CA THR A 291 -9.35 11.63 -10.86
C THR A 291 -8.16 10.79 -10.43
N ARG A 292 -6.96 11.03 -10.97
CA ARG A 292 -5.79 10.20 -10.67
C ARG A 292 -5.44 10.09 -9.19
N PRO A 293 -5.49 11.12 -8.32
CA PRO A 293 -5.24 10.94 -6.89
C PRO A 293 -6.18 9.91 -6.24
N ILE A 294 -7.41 9.81 -6.72
CA ILE A 294 -8.40 8.82 -6.28
C ILE A 294 -8.06 7.43 -6.84
N LEU A 295 -7.63 7.35 -8.10
CA LEU A 295 -7.17 6.09 -8.70
C LEU A 295 -5.88 5.56 -8.03
N VAL A 296 -5.03 6.44 -7.49
CA VAL A 296 -3.86 6.05 -6.70
C VAL A 296 -4.25 5.38 -5.39
N LEU A 297 -5.28 5.89 -4.70
CA LEU A 297 -5.84 5.23 -3.50
C LEU A 297 -6.33 3.80 -3.79
N GLY A 298 -6.93 3.59 -4.96
CA GLY A 298 -7.46 2.28 -5.35
C GLY A 298 -6.46 1.39 -6.07
N GLY A 299 -5.21 1.82 -6.30
CA GLY A 299 -4.23 1.13 -7.16
C GLY A 299 -4.58 1.11 -8.65
N MET A 300 -5.79 1.51 -9.03
CA MET A 300 -6.32 1.49 -10.41
C MET A 300 -5.56 2.40 -11.37
N HIS A 301 -4.76 3.35 -10.88
CA HIS A 301 -3.93 4.20 -11.74
C HIS A 301 -2.91 3.43 -12.58
N HIS A 302 -2.48 2.23 -12.17
CA HIS A 302 -1.59 1.38 -12.96
C HIS A 302 -2.26 0.81 -14.23
N ALA A 303 -3.60 0.75 -14.27
CA ALA A 303 -4.36 0.36 -15.46
C ALA A 303 -4.11 1.30 -16.65
N MET A 304 -3.66 2.52 -16.38
CA MET A 304 -3.35 3.53 -17.40
C MET A 304 -2.01 3.24 -18.09
N ASN A 305 -1.08 2.57 -17.43
CA ASN A 305 0.28 2.32 -17.93
C ASN A 305 0.32 1.60 -19.29
N PRO A 306 -0.40 0.47 -19.50
CA PRO A 306 -0.37 -0.20 -20.80
C PRO A 306 -0.96 0.66 -21.92
N ILE A 307 -1.93 1.53 -21.62
CA ILE A 307 -2.49 2.47 -22.59
C ILE A 307 -1.44 3.51 -22.98
N MET A 308 -0.78 4.15 -22.01
CA MET A 308 0.27 5.15 -22.29
C MET A 308 1.44 4.54 -23.06
N GLN A 309 1.83 3.32 -22.71
CA GLN A 309 2.86 2.57 -23.44
C GLN A 309 2.43 2.30 -24.88
N GLN A 310 1.18 1.88 -25.08
CA GLN A 310 0.63 1.63 -26.41
C GLN A 310 0.50 2.92 -27.24
N GLU A 311 0.19 4.06 -26.63
CA GLU A 311 0.22 5.37 -27.30
C GLU A 311 1.63 5.71 -27.79
N VAL A 312 2.66 5.51 -26.95
CA VAL A 312 4.06 5.73 -27.35
C VAL A 312 4.44 4.79 -28.50
N SER A 313 4.03 3.52 -28.45
CA SER A 313 4.29 2.54 -29.52
C SER A 313 3.56 2.88 -30.83
N SER A 314 2.28 3.26 -30.76
CA SER A 314 1.43 3.46 -31.94
C SER A 314 1.59 4.84 -32.57
N PHE A 315 1.86 5.87 -31.75
CA PHE A 315 1.86 7.29 -32.17
C PHE A 315 3.21 7.99 -31.93
N GLY A 316 4.20 7.28 -31.38
CA GLY A 316 5.50 7.86 -31.01
C GLY A 316 5.47 8.78 -29.78
N SER A 317 4.28 9.03 -29.20
CA SER A 317 4.14 9.89 -28.03
C SER A 317 2.85 9.61 -27.24
N SER A 318 2.81 10.03 -25.97
CA SER A 318 1.63 9.94 -25.10
C SER A 318 1.30 11.30 -24.47
N GLN A 319 0.09 11.80 -24.74
CA GLN A 319 -0.47 12.98 -24.06
C GLN A 319 -0.97 12.64 -22.65
N MET A 320 -1.43 11.40 -22.46
CA MET A 320 -1.89 10.94 -21.15
C MET A 320 -0.75 10.91 -20.12
N LEU A 321 0.48 10.61 -20.54
CA LEU A 321 1.66 10.71 -19.67
C LEU A 321 1.90 12.14 -19.16
N ALA A 322 1.62 13.16 -19.98
CA ALA A 322 1.71 14.56 -19.58
C ALA A 322 0.62 14.93 -18.57
N MET A 323 -0.62 14.46 -18.76
CA MET A 323 -1.71 14.64 -17.78
C MET A 323 -1.35 14.01 -16.43
N VAL A 324 -0.77 12.81 -16.48
CA VAL A 324 -0.32 12.09 -15.29
C VAL A 324 0.78 12.86 -14.56
N LEU A 325 1.77 13.43 -15.27
CA LEU A 325 2.80 14.28 -14.68
C LEU A 325 2.18 15.45 -13.89
N MET A 326 1.18 16.14 -14.45
CA MET A 326 0.51 17.25 -13.76
C MET A 326 -0.13 16.81 -12.45
N SER A 327 -0.81 15.67 -12.47
CA SER A 327 -1.40 15.09 -11.26
C SER A 327 -0.35 14.67 -10.23
N THR A 328 0.77 14.09 -10.66
CA THR A 328 1.86 13.72 -9.75
C THR A 328 2.42 14.95 -9.04
N LEU A 329 2.70 16.03 -9.79
CA LEU A 329 3.20 17.28 -9.20
C LEU A 329 2.18 17.91 -8.23
N ALA A 330 0.88 17.83 -8.52
CA ALA A 330 -0.15 18.25 -7.59
C ALA A 330 -0.11 17.44 -6.28
N GLN A 331 -0.05 16.11 -6.38
CA GLN A 331 0.04 15.22 -5.23
C GLN A 331 1.32 15.41 -4.40
N ALA A 332 2.42 15.85 -5.02
CA ALA A 332 3.65 16.22 -4.33
C ALA A 332 3.60 17.63 -3.69
N THR A 333 2.88 18.56 -4.32
CA THR A 333 2.75 19.94 -3.85
C THR A 333 1.83 20.05 -2.63
N ALA A 334 0.75 19.29 -2.58
CA ALA A 334 -0.18 19.29 -1.45
C ALA A 334 0.53 19.01 -0.09
N PRO A 335 1.33 17.95 0.10
CA PRO A 335 2.05 17.72 1.34
C PRO A 335 3.14 18.77 1.61
N LEU A 336 3.73 19.38 0.59
CA LEU A 336 4.65 20.50 0.78
C LEU A 336 3.94 21.71 1.40
N VAL A 337 2.73 22.03 0.95
CA VAL A 337 1.93 23.10 1.56
C VAL A 337 1.45 22.73 2.95
N VAL A 338 1.04 21.47 3.18
CA VAL A 338 0.73 20.98 4.53
C VAL A 338 1.94 21.14 5.44
N TYR A 339 3.16 20.80 4.99
CA TYR A 339 4.38 21.01 5.76
C TYR A 339 4.58 22.47 6.16
N PHE A 340 4.35 23.44 5.27
CA PHE A 340 4.53 24.85 5.63
C PHE A 340 3.43 25.40 6.54
N LYS A 341 2.19 24.94 6.35
CA LYS A 341 1.03 25.48 7.07
C LYS A 341 0.73 24.76 8.40
N GLU A 342 1.07 23.48 8.52
CA GLU A 342 0.83 22.70 9.74
C GLU A 342 1.76 23.15 10.89
N LYS A 343 1.23 23.10 12.11
CA LYS A 343 1.95 23.50 13.33
C LYS A 343 2.45 22.31 14.13
N ASN A 344 1.78 21.16 14.04
CA ASN A 344 2.20 19.95 14.74
C ASN A 344 3.49 19.36 14.12
N ILE A 345 4.57 19.27 14.92
CA ILE A 345 5.89 18.80 14.46
C ILE A 345 5.83 17.41 13.84
N LYS A 346 5.06 16.48 14.43
CA LYS A 346 4.95 15.09 13.91
C LYS A 346 4.27 15.08 12.55
N GLU A 347 3.17 15.81 12.39
CA GLU A 347 2.46 15.91 11.11
C GLU A 347 3.29 16.62 10.04
N LYS A 348 4.07 17.65 10.43
CA LYS A 348 5.05 18.28 9.53
C LYS A 348 6.10 17.29 9.04
N GLN A 349 6.67 16.47 9.93
CA GLN A 349 7.66 15.47 9.55
C GLN A 349 7.08 14.43 8.58
N VAL A 350 5.87 13.95 8.85
CA VAL A 350 5.14 13.04 7.93
C VAL A 350 4.93 13.71 6.57
N ALA A 351 4.45 14.95 6.55
CA ALA A 351 4.23 15.70 5.32
C ALA A 351 5.53 15.88 4.52
N LEU A 352 6.61 16.30 5.18
CA LEU A 352 7.92 16.50 4.56
C LEU A 352 8.48 15.22 3.96
N SER A 353 8.33 14.08 4.66
CA SER A 353 8.81 12.77 4.19
C SER A 353 8.17 12.33 2.86
N ALA A 354 6.99 12.86 2.54
CA ALA A 354 6.24 12.54 1.33
C ALA A 354 6.53 13.47 0.14
N VAL A 355 7.15 14.63 0.38
CA VAL A 355 7.40 15.65 -0.66
C VAL A 355 8.37 15.16 -1.72
N ILE A 356 9.58 14.74 -1.30
CA ILE A 356 10.65 14.34 -2.23
C ILE A 356 10.22 13.12 -3.06
N PRO A 357 9.71 12.01 -2.45
CA PRO A 357 9.20 10.88 -3.23
C PRO A 357 8.10 11.30 -4.22
N GLY A 358 7.18 12.18 -3.79
CA GLY A 358 6.10 12.70 -4.63
C GLY A 358 6.63 13.40 -5.88
N TYR A 359 7.59 14.31 -5.75
CA TYR A 359 8.17 15.01 -6.89
C TYR A 359 8.99 14.10 -7.80
N VAL A 360 9.53 12.99 -7.29
CA VAL A 360 10.24 12.00 -8.10
C VAL A 360 9.27 11.06 -8.84
N GLY A 361 7.99 11.03 -8.47
CA GLY A 361 6.95 10.25 -9.14
C GLY A 361 6.24 9.22 -8.25
N ILE A 362 6.67 9.08 -6.99
CA ILE A 362 6.14 8.12 -6.01
C ILE A 362 5.13 8.85 -5.12
N THR A 363 3.85 8.75 -5.46
CA THR A 363 2.77 9.53 -4.83
C THR A 363 2.09 8.84 -3.66
N GLU A 364 2.34 7.55 -3.43
CA GLU A 364 1.73 6.76 -2.37
C GLU A 364 2.02 7.31 -0.96
N PRO A 365 3.27 7.69 -0.61
CA PRO A 365 3.55 8.32 0.68
C PRO A 365 2.76 9.62 0.89
N ALA A 366 2.56 10.40 -0.17
CA ALA A 366 1.76 11.62 -0.10
C ALA A 366 0.28 11.29 0.13
N ILE A 367 -0.28 10.41 -0.69
CA ILE A 367 -1.70 10.05 -0.65
C ILE A 367 -2.07 9.44 0.71
N TYR A 368 -1.40 8.36 1.12
CA TYR A 368 -1.72 7.65 2.35
C TYR A 368 -1.23 8.36 3.61
N GLY A 369 -0.05 9.00 3.54
CA GLY A 369 0.55 9.68 4.68
C GLY A 369 -0.09 11.04 4.99
N VAL A 370 -0.61 11.73 3.97
CA VAL A 370 -1.02 13.13 4.09
C VAL A 370 -2.40 13.39 3.51
N LEU A 371 -2.62 13.19 2.21
CA LEU A 371 -3.84 13.69 1.54
C LEU A 371 -5.13 13.03 2.07
N VAL A 372 -5.11 11.75 2.44
CA VAL A 372 -6.28 11.09 3.07
C VAL A 372 -6.65 11.74 4.41
N ARG A 373 -5.65 12.15 5.20
CA ARG A 373 -5.85 12.83 6.49
C ARG A 373 -6.35 14.25 6.29
N TYR A 374 -5.76 14.97 5.33
CA TYR A 374 -6.12 16.34 4.97
C TYR A 374 -7.01 16.34 3.73
N LYS A 375 -8.29 16.02 3.87
CA LYS A 375 -9.25 15.95 2.74
C LYS A 375 -9.27 17.21 1.87
N GLY A 376 -9.08 18.39 2.46
CA GLY A 376 -8.95 19.64 1.70
C GLY A 376 -7.72 19.67 0.79
N ALA A 377 -6.60 19.11 1.24
CA ALA A 377 -5.39 18.92 0.44
C ALA A 377 -5.61 17.87 -0.68
N MET A 378 -6.37 16.80 -0.40
CA MET A 378 -6.78 15.83 -1.43
C MET A 378 -7.58 16.47 -2.56
N ILE A 379 -8.61 17.25 -2.20
CA ILE A 379 -9.44 17.97 -3.18
C ILE A 379 -8.58 18.97 -3.97
N ALA A 380 -7.69 19.70 -3.28
CA ALA A 380 -6.77 20.63 -3.94
C ALA A 380 -5.85 19.94 -4.94
N ALA A 381 -5.31 18.75 -4.62
CA ALA A 381 -4.48 17.98 -5.53
C ALA A 381 -5.27 17.46 -6.74
N CYS A 382 -6.52 17.07 -6.56
CA CYS A 382 -7.41 16.69 -7.67
C CYS A 382 -7.65 17.91 -8.59
N ILE A 383 -8.02 19.06 -8.04
CA ILE A 383 -8.33 20.24 -8.84
C ILE A 383 -7.07 20.77 -9.54
N GLY A 384 -5.96 20.93 -8.82
CA GLY A 384 -4.72 21.43 -9.40
C GLY A 384 -4.14 20.47 -10.44
N GLY A 385 -4.17 19.16 -10.18
CA GLY A 385 -3.79 18.14 -11.13
C GLY A 385 -4.65 18.17 -12.41
N GLY A 386 -5.96 18.30 -12.26
CA GLY A 386 -6.90 18.40 -13.38
C GLY A 386 -6.73 19.68 -14.19
N VAL A 387 -6.61 20.85 -13.54
CA VAL A 387 -6.44 22.14 -14.24
C VAL A 387 -5.09 22.20 -14.95
N GLY A 388 -4.00 21.77 -14.30
CA GLY A 388 -2.69 21.69 -14.92
C GLY A 388 -2.67 20.74 -16.11
N ALA A 389 -3.31 19.57 -15.99
CA ALA A 389 -3.44 18.60 -17.08
C ALA A 389 -4.26 19.15 -18.25
N ALA A 390 -5.40 19.79 -17.98
CA ALA A 390 -6.23 20.42 -19.01
C ALA A 390 -5.42 21.42 -19.85
N ILE A 391 -4.69 22.32 -19.19
CA ILE A 391 -3.85 23.32 -19.88
C ILE A 391 -2.71 22.65 -20.63
N SER A 392 -2.03 21.68 -20.02
CA SER A 392 -0.93 20.97 -20.67
C SER A 392 -1.38 20.30 -21.96
N THR A 393 -2.49 19.57 -21.91
CA THR A 393 -3.05 18.86 -23.07
C THR A 393 -3.56 19.82 -24.14
N MET A 394 -4.25 20.91 -23.78
CA MET A 394 -4.69 21.95 -24.73
C MET A 394 -3.53 22.57 -25.51
N LEU A 395 -2.37 22.71 -24.87
CA LEU A 395 -1.14 23.23 -25.47
C LEU A 395 -0.30 22.13 -26.14
N GLY A 396 -0.88 20.94 -26.33
CA GLY A 396 -0.25 19.83 -27.04
C GLY A 396 0.80 19.06 -26.25
N GLY A 397 0.84 19.21 -24.92
CA GLY A 397 1.81 18.55 -24.04
C GLY A 397 1.76 17.03 -24.15
N ARG A 398 2.93 16.42 -24.37
CA ARG A 398 3.10 14.99 -24.60
C ARG A 398 4.50 14.52 -24.19
N SER A 399 4.65 13.22 -24.02
CA SER A 399 5.96 12.58 -23.81
C SER A 399 6.31 11.68 -24.99
N PHE A 400 7.61 11.61 -25.33
CA PHE A 400 8.14 10.79 -26.43
C PHE A 400 8.71 9.44 -25.96
N GLY A 401 8.61 9.15 -24.67
CA GLY A 401 9.02 7.89 -24.09
C GLY A 401 8.23 7.60 -22.83
N PHE A 402 7.93 6.33 -22.57
CA PHE A 402 7.28 5.98 -21.32
C PHE A 402 8.28 6.13 -20.17
N VAL A 403 7.89 6.91 -19.16
CA VAL A 403 8.69 7.23 -17.97
C VAL A 403 7.79 7.22 -16.74
N MET A 404 8.36 6.98 -15.57
CA MET A 404 7.65 7.28 -14.32
C MET A 404 7.45 8.80 -14.22
N PRO A 405 6.21 9.31 -14.21
CA PRO A 405 5.98 10.74 -14.31
C PRO A 405 6.34 11.44 -13.01
N GLY A 406 7.41 12.24 -13.06
CA GLY A 406 7.92 13.07 -11.98
C GLY A 406 8.79 14.19 -12.52
N LEU A 407 9.30 15.05 -11.65
CA LEU A 407 10.12 16.21 -12.02
C LEU A 407 11.39 15.80 -12.78
N LEU A 408 12.02 14.68 -12.39
CA LEU A 408 13.21 14.15 -13.05
C LEU A 408 12.94 13.62 -14.47
N SER A 409 11.68 13.39 -14.81
CA SER A 409 11.27 12.86 -16.11
C SER A 409 10.95 13.93 -17.15
N LEU A 410 11.00 15.23 -16.79
CA LEU A 410 10.80 16.35 -17.71
C LEU A 410 11.59 16.26 -19.03
N PRO A 411 12.84 15.76 -19.05
CA PRO A 411 13.56 15.61 -20.31
C PRO A 411 12.85 14.71 -21.34
N ALA A 412 12.06 13.72 -20.92
CA ALA A 412 11.28 12.85 -21.83
C ALA A 412 10.07 13.56 -22.46
N PHE A 413 9.78 14.79 -22.07
CA PHE A 413 8.70 15.64 -22.61
C PHE A 413 9.24 16.74 -23.52
N MET A 414 10.56 16.90 -23.62
CA MET A 414 11.16 17.90 -24.49
C MET A 414 10.88 17.54 -25.95
N GLY A 415 10.46 18.54 -26.73
CA GLY A 415 10.00 18.37 -28.11
C GLY A 415 8.73 19.18 -28.36
N GLU A 416 7.92 18.74 -29.32
CA GLU A 416 6.65 19.39 -29.64
C GLU A 416 5.70 19.38 -28.44
N GLY A 417 5.14 20.55 -28.08
CA GLY A 417 4.24 20.69 -26.93
C GLY A 417 4.93 20.84 -25.57
N PHE A 418 6.27 20.89 -25.51
CA PHE A 418 7.00 21.02 -24.24
C PHE A 418 6.64 22.28 -23.45
N ILE A 419 6.41 23.41 -24.12
CA ILE A 419 5.95 24.65 -23.47
C ILE A 419 4.62 24.42 -22.74
N GLY A 420 3.71 23.63 -23.34
CA GLY A 420 2.46 23.23 -22.70
C GLY A 420 2.69 22.39 -21.44
N VAL A 421 3.67 21.50 -21.45
CA VAL A 421 4.08 20.73 -20.25
C VAL A 421 4.60 21.65 -19.16
N VAL A 422 5.50 22.59 -19.47
CA VAL A 422 6.05 23.54 -18.48
C VAL A 422 4.95 24.42 -17.87
N ILE A 423 4.07 24.99 -18.69
CA ILE A 423 2.95 25.82 -18.22
C ILE A 423 2.00 24.97 -17.36
N GLY A 424 1.65 23.77 -17.81
CA GLY A 424 0.83 22.84 -17.05
C GLY A 424 1.43 22.51 -15.67
N CYS A 425 2.74 22.27 -15.61
CA CYS A 425 3.46 21.99 -14.35
C CYS A 425 3.31 23.17 -13.38
N LEU A 426 3.59 24.38 -13.87
CA LEU A 426 3.47 25.60 -13.07
C LEU A 426 2.05 25.81 -12.56
N VAL A 427 1.04 25.66 -13.44
CA VAL A 427 -0.36 25.81 -13.04
C VAL A 427 -0.77 24.73 -12.05
N SER A 428 -0.37 23.48 -12.25
CA SER A 428 -0.67 22.38 -11.33
C SER A 428 -0.15 22.68 -9.93
N VAL A 429 1.13 23.10 -9.83
CA VAL A 429 1.76 23.46 -8.56
C VAL A 429 1.07 24.68 -7.92
N ILE A 430 0.86 25.75 -8.67
CA ILE A 430 0.27 27.00 -8.15
C ILE A 430 -1.16 26.77 -7.66
N VAL A 431 -2.01 26.16 -8.50
CA VAL A 431 -3.42 25.90 -8.16
C VAL A 431 -3.51 24.95 -6.97
N THR A 432 -2.72 23.87 -6.96
CA THR A 432 -2.71 22.95 -5.82
C THR A 432 -2.24 23.64 -4.55
N ALA A 433 -1.19 24.47 -4.63
CA ALA A 433 -0.65 25.15 -3.46
C ALA A 433 -1.66 26.14 -2.85
N LEU A 434 -2.26 26.99 -3.70
CA LEU A 434 -3.28 27.95 -3.28
C LEU A 434 -4.50 27.25 -2.67
N LEU A 435 -5.03 26.22 -3.35
CA LEU A 435 -6.20 25.50 -2.86
C LEU A 435 -5.89 24.69 -1.60
N THR A 436 -4.71 24.08 -1.49
CA THR A 436 -4.32 23.37 -0.26
C THR A 436 -4.22 24.35 0.90
N PHE A 437 -3.59 25.51 0.68
CA PHE A 437 -3.47 26.55 1.69
C PHE A 437 -4.84 27.06 2.16
N VAL A 438 -5.84 27.15 1.28
CA VAL A 438 -7.19 27.62 1.65
C VAL A 438 -8.06 26.50 2.25
N LEU A 439 -7.99 25.29 1.69
CA LEU A 439 -8.95 24.21 1.97
C LEU A 439 -8.49 23.23 3.06
N MET A 440 -7.19 23.14 3.39
CA MET A 440 -6.72 22.06 4.28
C MET A 440 -7.37 22.07 5.68
N ASP A 441 -7.77 23.24 6.19
CA ASP A 441 -8.42 23.37 7.50
C ASP A 441 -9.96 23.24 7.42
N ARG A 442 -10.55 23.40 6.23
CA ARG A 442 -12.02 23.36 6.03
C ARG A 442 -12.64 22.00 6.34
N PHE A 443 -11.84 20.94 6.19
CA PHE A 443 -12.26 19.55 6.37
C PHE A 443 -11.46 18.82 7.46
N LYS A 444 -10.64 19.57 8.20
CA LYS A 444 -9.95 19.04 9.38
C LYS A 444 -11.05 18.83 10.41
N LYS A 445 -11.40 17.57 10.71
CA LYS A 445 -12.13 17.27 11.95
C LYS A 445 -11.21 17.77 13.06
N GLU A 446 -11.56 18.86 13.71
CA GLU A 446 -10.84 19.30 14.89
C GLU A 446 -10.89 18.16 15.91
N LYS A 447 -9.77 17.48 16.13
CA LYS A 447 -9.49 17.03 17.49
C LYS A 447 -9.32 18.32 18.28
N LYS A 448 -10.39 18.77 18.94
CA LYS A 448 -10.26 19.71 20.05
C LYS A 448 -9.31 19.05 21.03
N VAL A 449 -8.05 19.43 20.96
CA VAL A 449 -7.12 19.23 22.05
C VAL A 449 -7.68 20.10 23.18
N ASN A 450 -8.31 19.46 24.15
CA ASN A 450 -8.72 20.09 25.40
C ASN A 450 -7.47 20.65 26.09
N LYS A 451 -7.10 21.88 25.73
CA LYS A 451 -6.37 22.81 26.60
C LYS A 451 -7.40 23.66 27.35
N ALA A 452 -8.24 22.98 28.11
CA ALA A 452 -9.08 23.56 29.14
C ALA A 452 -9.09 22.57 30.32
N ALA A 453 -7.90 22.35 30.88
CA ALA A 453 -7.84 22.19 32.31
C ALA A 453 -8.05 23.60 32.88
N GLU A 454 -8.99 23.67 33.82
CA GLU A 454 -9.45 24.83 34.58
C GLU A 454 -10.69 25.55 34.01
N THR A 455 -11.77 25.39 34.78
CA THR A 455 -13.06 26.13 34.77
C THR A 455 -14.08 25.84 33.66
N VAL A 456 -14.76 24.69 33.76
CA VAL A 456 -16.22 24.63 33.54
C VAL A 456 -16.84 23.67 34.57
N THR A 457 -17.32 24.25 35.67
CA THR A 457 -18.31 23.65 36.57
C THR A 457 -19.70 23.74 35.91
N ASP A 458 -20.53 22.72 36.12
CA ASP A 458 -21.98 22.67 35.87
C ASP A 458 -22.52 22.34 34.47
N LEU A 459 -22.10 21.22 33.88
CA LEU A 459 -22.98 20.47 32.97
C LEU A 459 -23.10 19.02 33.48
N GLU A 460 -24.34 18.54 33.67
CA GLU A 460 -24.60 17.16 34.09
C GLU A 460 -24.11 16.17 33.02
N PRO A 461 -23.48 15.05 33.42
CA PRO A 461 -22.99 14.04 32.49
C PRO A 461 -24.15 13.34 31.76
N ALA A 462 -24.01 13.17 30.44
CA ALA A 462 -25.03 12.50 29.62
C ALA A 462 -25.04 10.97 29.82
N ILE A 463 -23.89 10.39 30.17
CA ILE A 463 -23.70 8.98 30.48
C ILE A 463 -22.72 8.87 31.67
N THR A 464 -23.03 8.04 32.65
CA THR A 464 -22.14 7.73 33.78
C THR A 464 -21.83 6.24 33.81
N VAL A 465 -20.55 5.86 33.83
CA VAL A 465 -20.11 4.46 33.94
C VAL A 465 -19.61 4.21 35.36
N SER A 466 -20.29 3.33 36.10
CA SER A 466 -19.88 2.96 37.45
C SER A 466 -18.62 2.09 37.46
N SER A 467 -17.93 2.02 38.59
CA SER A 467 -16.75 1.16 38.73
C SER A 467 -17.11 -0.32 38.62
N PRO A 468 -16.37 -1.11 37.81
CA PRO A 468 -16.49 -2.57 37.81
C PRO A 468 -15.70 -3.25 38.94
N VAL A 469 -15.01 -2.49 39.79
CA VAL A 469 -14.13 -3.00 40.86
C VAL A 469 -14.37 -2.23 42.16
N VAL A 470 -14.41 -2.93 43.29
CA VAL A 470 -14.37 -2.31 44.63
C VAL A 470 -12.91 -2.21 45.06
N GLY A 471 -12.44 -1.02 45.45
CA GLY A 471 -11.02 -0.83 45.71
C GLY A 471 -10.56 0.60 45.92
N GLU A 472 -9.28 0.84 45.65
CA GLU A 472 -8.63 2.16 45.69
C GLU A 472 -8.14 2.54 44.30
N GLN A 473 -8.45 3.75 43.84
CA GLN A 473 -8.03 4.23 42.54
C GLN A 473 -6.53 4.55 42.55
N VAL A 474 -5.81 4.09 41.53
CA VAL A 474 -4.36 4.24 41.41
C VAL A 474 -4.03 5.23 40.29
N SER A 475 -3.05 6.10 40.51
CA SER A 475 -2.57 7.02 39.48
C SER A 475 -1.98 6.24 38.29
N LEU A 476 -2.32 6.67 37.07
CA LEU A 476 -1.79 6.08 35.83
C LEU A 476 -0.26 6.18 35.73
N ASP A 477 0.35 7.17 36.39
CA ASP A 477 1.82 7.33 36.43
C ASP A 477 2.53 6.18 37.17
N ARG A 478 1.79 5.39 37.95
CA ARG A 478 2.31 4.21 38.66
C ARG A 478 2.15 2.91 37.86
N ILE A 479 1.61 2.98 36.64
CA ILE A 479 1.44 1.82 35.76
C ILE A 479 2.66 1.74 34.85
N GLU A 480 3.44 0.68 34.99
CA GLU A 480 4.67 0.44 34.21
C GLU A 480 4.39 -0.10 32.80
N ASP A 481 3.26 0.28 32.20
CA ASP A 481 2.88 -0.05 30.83
C ASP A 481 2.50 1.23 30.09
N ALA A 482 3.21 1.54 29.00
CA ALA A 482 3.03 2.77 28.23
C ALA A 482 1.71 2.81 27.43
N THR A 483 1.12 1.66 27.13
CA THR A 483 -0.15 1.54 26.41
C THR A 483 -1.30 2.03 27.29
N PHE A 484 -1.31 1.60 28.55
CA PHE A 484 -2.34 1.96 29.52
C PHE A 484 -2.08 3.33 30.17
N SER A 485 -0.85 3.61 30.61
CA SER A 485 -0.50 4.87 31.28
C SER A 485 -0.64 6.10 30.38
N LYS A 486 -0.40 5.96 29.07
CA LYS A 486 -0.56 7.04 28.08
C LYS A 486 -1.90 7.01 27.35
N GLU A 487 -2.84 6.18 27.81
CA GLU A 487 -4.22 6.13 27.28
C GLU A 487 -4.27 5.87 25.77
N ILE A 488 -3.36 5.04 25.25
CA ILE A 488 -3.24 4.79 23.80
C ILE A 488 -4.48 4.05 23.27
N LEU A 489 -5.05 3.15 24.08
CA LEU A 489 -6.24 2.37 23.77
C LEU A 489 -7.56 3.10 24.07
N GLY A 490 -7.51 4.27 24.71
CA GLY A 490 -8.68 5.02 25.16
C GLY A 490 -8.53 5.55 26.59
N ALA A 491 -9.56 6.24 27.09
CA ALA A 491 -9.59 6.75 28.46
C ALA A 491 -9.46 5.59 29.45
N THR A 492 -8.49 5.71 30.36
CA THR A 492 -8.08 4.62 31.24
C THR A 492 -8.24 5.02 32.70
N ALA A 493 -8.76 4.10 33.52
CA ALA A 493 -8.70 4.19 34.97
C ALA A 493 -8.06 2.93 35.54
N ALA A 494 -7.30 3.09 36.61
CA ALA A 494 -6.63 1.99 37.30
C ALA A 494 -7.11 1.89 38.74
N ILE A 495 -7.34 0.65 39.19
CA ILE A 495 -7.96 0.37 40.49
C ILE A 495 -7.23 -0.82 41.12
N GLN A 496 -6.77 -0.63 42.36
CA GLN A 496 -6.33 -1.71 43.22
C GLN A 496 -7.56 -2.39 43.84
N SER A 497 -7.86 -3.61 43.41
CA SER A 497 -9.04 -4.35 43.91
C SER A 497 -8.89 -4.72 45.39
N ALA A 498 -9.98 -4.62 46.15
CA ALA A 498 -10.05 -5.00 47.57
C ALA A 498 -10.60 -6.42 47.81
N ASP A 499 -11.34 -6.99 46.85
CA ASP A 499 -12.11 -8.24 47.04
C ASP A 499 -11.84 -9.33 45.99
N GLY A 500 -10.98 -9.07 45.01
CA GLY A 500 -10.60 -10.04 43.97
C GLY A 500 -11.72 -10.34 42.97
N ARG A 501 -12.66 -9.41 42.76
CA ARG A 501 -13.83 -9.61 41.89
C ARG A 501 -14.00 -8.47 40.89
N ILE A 502 -14.48 -8.85 39.70
CA ILE A 502 -14.88 -7.93 38.64
C ILE A 502 -16.40 -8.02 38.47
N TYR A 503 -17.06 -6.87 38.52
CA TYR A 503 -18.51 -6.74 38.44
C TYR A 503 -18.92 -6.03 37.15
N ALA A 504 -20.13 -6.31 36.66
CA ALA A 504 -20.73 -5.56 35.58
C ALA A 504 -21.05 -4.12 36.05
N PRO A 505 -20.50 -3.08 35.40
CA PRO A 505 -20.72 -1.69 35.82
C PRO A 505 -22.13 -1.18 35.50
N MET A 506 -22.81 -1.82 34.54
CA MET A 506 -24.22 -1.62 34.18
C MET A 506 -24.71 -2.77 33.27
N ALA A 507 -25.94 -2.68 32.77
CA ALA A 507 -26.45 -3.59 31.75
C ALA A 507 -25.53 -3.61 30.50
N ALA A 508 -25.05 -4.80 30.13
CA ALA A 508 -24.05 -4.97 29.09
C ALA A 508 -24.15 -6.34 28.40
N THR A 509 -23.57 -6.43 27.20
CA THR A 509 -23.29 -7.70 26.52
C THR A 509 -21.80 -8.02 26.63
N VAL A 510 -21.45 -9.24 27.03
CA VAL A 510 -20.06 -9.72 27.03
C VAL A 510 -19.61 -9.94 25.59
N LYS A 511 -18.73 -9.09 25.08
CA LYS A 511 -18.26 -9.12 23.67
C LYS A 511 -17.03 -9.97 23.46
N ALA A 512 -16.15 -10.04 24.45
CA ALA A 512 -14.91 -10.79 24.36
C ALA A 512 -14.55 -11.40 25.71
N VAL A 513 -14.22 -12.68 25.68
CA VAL A 513 -13.58 -13.42 26.78
C VAL A 513 -12.28 -13.96 26.22
N PHE A 514 -11.16 -13.63 26.87
CA PHE A 514 -9.85 -14.08 26.41
C PHE A 514 -9.55 -15.50 26.93
N PRO A 515 -8.86 -16.37 26.17
CA PRO A 515 -8.62 -17.76 26.57
C PRO A 515 -7.93 -17.92 27.93
N THR A 516 -7.00 -17.02 28.25
CA THR A 516 -6.27 -17.00 29.52
C THR A 516 -7.01 -16.21 30.61
N LYS A 517 -8.22 -15.73 30.35
CA LYS A 517 -9.14 -15.05 31.29
C LYS A 517 -8.60 -13.78 31.97
N HIS A 518 -7.47 -13.24 31.52
CA HIS A 518 -6.85 -12.04 32.07
C HIS A 518 -7.58 -10.73 31.70
N ALA A 519 -8.53 -10.77 30.78
CA ALA A 519 -9.30 -9.61 30.36
C ALA A 519 -10.72 -9.98 29.95
N ILE A 520 -11.62 -9.00 30.00
CA ILE A 520 -13.01 -9.12 29.53
C ILE A 520 -13.42 -7.84 28.80
N GLY A 521 -14.06 -8.00 27.64
CA GLY A 521 -14.62 -6.91 26.85
C GLY A 521 -16.13 -6.85 26.96
N LEU A 522 -16.68 -5.69 27.29
CA LEU A 522 -18.11 -5.43 27.45
C LEU A 522 -18.58 -4.38 26.44
N ALA A 523 -19.77 -4.55 25.88
CA ALA A 523 -20.50 -3.47 25.22
C ALA A 523 -21.69 -3.09 26.10
N LEU A 524 -21.68 -1.86 26.62
CA LEU A 524 -22.75 -1.31 27.46
C LEU A 524 -23.92 -0.85 26.57
N GLU A 525 -25.15 -0.90 27.08
CA GLU A 525 -26.36 -0.52 26.31
C GLU A 525 -26.34 0.94 25.81
N ASN A 526 -25.58 1.81 26.47
CA ASN A 526 -25.42 3.21 26.11
C ASN A 526 -24.40 3.46 24.96
N GLY A 527 -23.79 2.39 24.42
CA GLY A 527 -22.84 2.43 23.30
C GLY A 527 -21.36 2.50 23.71
N VAL A 528 -21.05 2.50 25.02
CA VAL A 528 -19.67 2.46 25.52
C VAL A 528 -19.11 1.04 25.40
N GLU A 529 -17.91 0.92 24.83
CA GLU A 529 -17.15 -0.34 24.81
C GLU A 529 -16.07 -0.29 25.89
N LEU A 530 -16.11 -1.26 26.81
CA LEU A 530 -15.24 -1.32 27.97
C LEU A 530 -14.33 -2.55 27.89
N LEU A 531 -13.04 -2.35 28.10
CA LEU A 531 -12.08 -3.42 28.32
C LEU A 531 -11.63 -3.39 29.78
N ILE A 532 -11.82 -4.49 30.49
CA ILE A 532 -11.32 -4.68 31.86
C ILE A 532 -10.18 -5.68 31.79
N HIS A 533 -8.97 -5.23 32.11
CA HIS A 533 -7.75 -6.01 32.13
C HIS A 533 -7.30 -6.23 33.59
N ILE A 534 -7.04 -7.47 33.97
CA ILE A 534 -6.81 -7.87 35.37
C ILE A 534 -5.33 -8.12 35.59
N GLY A 535 -4.64 -7.13 36.15
CA GLY A 535 -3.20 -7.15 36.36
C GLY A 535 -2.38 -6.97 35.08
N LEU A 536 -1.11 -6.58 35.20
CA LEU A 536 -0.19 -6.49 34.06
C LEU A 536 0.53 -7.83 33.86
N ASP A 537 0.72 -8.23 32.61
CA ASP A 537 1.41 -9.47 32.20
C ASP A 537 0.80 -10.78 32.75
N THR A 538 -0.42 -10.74 33.31
CA THR A 538 -1.16 -11.89 33.84
C THR A 538 -1.61 -12.89 32.77
N VAL A 539 -1.52 -12.51 31.49
CA VAL A 539 -1.65 -13.46 30.35
C VAL A 539 -0.70 -14.65 30.51
N SER A 540 0.50 -14.43 31.08
CA SER A 540 1.52 -15.46 31.35
C SER A 540 1.08 -16.52 32.37
N MET A 541 0.02 -16.24 33.14
CA MET A 541 -0.55 -17.19 34.11
C MET A 541 -1.42 -18.27 33.45
N ASN A 542 -1.69 -18.18 32.14
CA ASN A 542 -2.43 -19.18 31.37
C ASN A 542 -3.79 -19.57 32.00
N GLY A 543 -4.47 -18.62 32.64
CA GLY A 543 -5.76 -18.83 33.29
C GLY A 543 -5.71 -19.40 34.71
N GLU A 544 -4.52 -19.66 35.26
CA GLU A 544 -4.37 -20.06 36.66
C GLU A 544 -4.74 -18.91 37.60
N GLY A 545 -5.57 -19.17 38.61
CA GLY A 545 -6.05 -18.14 39.54
C GLY A 545 -7.21 -17.29 39.01
N PHE A 546 -7.77 -17.61 37.83
CA PHE A 546 -8.92 -16.91 37.25
C PHE A 546 -10.12 -17.84 37.07
N GLU A 547 -11.24 -17.48 37.70
CA GLU A 547 -12.53 -18.13 37.54
C GLU A 547 -13.51 -17.17 36.87
N LEU A 548 -14.05 -17.59 35.72
CA LEU A 548 -14.94 -16.76 34.90
C LEU A 548 -16.37 -17.26 35.08
N ASN A 549 -17.29 -16.34 35.35
CA ASN A 549 -18.69 -16.63 35.66
C ASN A 549 -19.63 -16.41 34.46
N VAL A 550 -19.10 -15.91 33.34
CA VAL A 550 -19.84 -15.53 32.13
C VAL A 550 -19.19 -16.07 30.86
N GLN A 551 -19.93 -16.12 29.77
CA GLN A 551 -19.44 -16.51 28.45
C GLN A 551 -19.65 -15.37 27.43
N GLN A 552 -18.94 -15.45 26.30
CA GLN A 552 -19.12 -14.49 25.21
C GLN A 552 -20.56 -14.56 24.68
N GLY A 553 -21.21 -13.41 24.58
CA GLY A 553 -22.60 -13.27 24.16
C GLY A 553 -23.60 -13.12 25.30
N ASP A 554 -23.20 -13.39 26.56
CA ASP A 554 -24.10 -13.26 27.70
C ASP A 554 -24.52 -11.80 27.94
N LEU A 555 -25.77 -11.65 28.38
CA LEU A 555 -26.33 -10.38 28.87
C LEU A 555 -26.18 -10.34 30.39
N VAL A 556 -25.58 -9.27 30.91
CA VAL A 556 -25.31 -9.07 32.34
C VAL A 556 -25.94 -7.77 32.83
N GLN A 557 -26.32 -7.73 34.10
CA GLN A 557 -26.91 -6.58 34.78
C GLN A 557 -25.91 -5.94 35.76
N LYS A 558 -26.18 -4.69 36.16
CA LYS A 558 -25.32 -3.97 37.11
C LYS A 558 -25.10 -4.80 38.39
N GLY A 559 -23.84 -5.03 38.75
CA GLY A 559 -23.47 -5.76 39.97
C GLY A 559 -23.33 -7.27 39.82
N ASP A 560 -23.59 -7.84 38.64
CA ASP A 560 -23.30 -9.25 38.38
C ASP A 560 -21.79 -9.50 38.44
N VAL A 561 -21.39 -10.61 39.06
CA VAL A 561 -19.98 -11.03 39.12
C VAL A 561 -19.60 -11.63 37.76
N LEU A 562 -18.65 -11.02 37.08
CA LEU A 562 -18.16 -11.45 35.77
C LEU A 562 -17.00 -12.43 35.90
N LEU A 563 -16.09 -12.14 36.82
CA LEU A 563 -14.85 -12.87 37.02
C LEU A 563 -14.36 -12.70 38.45
N THR A 564 -13.80 -13.76 39.01
CA THR A 564 -13.06 -13.74 40.29
C THR A 564 -11.61 -14.15 40.06
N PHE A 565 -10.68 -13.50 40.76
CA PHE A 565 -9.25 -13.75 40.60
C PHE A 565 -8.51 -13.78 41.95
N ASP A 566 -7.45 -14.59 42.02
CA ASP A 566 -6.61 -14.75 43.20
C ASP A 566 -5.48 -13.72 43.23
N GLN A 567 -5.66 -12.69 44.05
CA GLN A 567 -4.69 -11.59 44.20
C GLN A 567 -3.36 -12.05 44.83
N ASP A 568 -3.41 -12.99 45.78
CA ASP A 568 -2.22 -13.49 46.45
C ASP A 568 -1.38 -14.33 45.48
N LEU A 569 -2.05 -15.09 44.61
CA LEU A 569 -1.37 -15.83 43.55
C LEU A 569 -0.68 -14.89 42.54
N ILE A 570 -1.35 -13.83 42.07
CA ILE A 570 -0.74 -12.82 41.18
C ILE A 570 0.51 -12.21 41.82
N LYS A 571 0.42 -11.80 43.09
CA LYS A 571 1.55 -11.25 43.85
C LYS A 571 2.68 -12.26 44.05
N SER A 572 2.35 -13.53 44.32
CA SER A 572 3.35 -14.59 44.49
C SER A 572 4.18 -14.84 43.24
N LYS A 573 3.61 -14.56 42.06
CA LYS A 573 4.28 -14.61 40.75
C LYS A 573 5.01 -13.32 40.38
N GLN A 574 5.08 -12.34 41.29
CA GLN A 574 5.71 -11.03 41.10
C GLN A 574 5.07 -10.20 39.96
N LEU A 575 3.79 -10.44 39.70
CA LEU A 575 3.01 -9.69 38.71
C LEU A 575 2.21 -8.58 39.40
N ASN A 576 1.89 -7.53 38.64
CA ASN A 576 1.10 -6.41 39.12
C ASN A 576 -0.39 -6.78 39.12
N ASP A 577 -1.10 -6.60 40.23
CA ASP A 577 -2.52 -6.96 40.40
C ASP A 577 -3.49 -5.78 40.23
N VAL A 578 -3.01 -4.64 39.72
CA VAL A 578 -3.84 -3.47 39.41
C VAL A 578 -4.79 -3.79 38.25
N ILE A 579 -6.06 -3.46 38.44
CA ILE A 579 -7.10 -3.62 37.41
C ILE A 579 -7.14 -2.37 36.55
N ILE A 580 -7.12 -2.57 35.23
CA ILE A 580 -7.13 -1.50 34.25
C ILE A 580 -8.46 -1.53 33.51
N VAL A 581 -9.18 -0.43 33.57
CA VAL A 581 -10.48 -0.26 32.92
C VAL A 581 -10.33 0.79 31.82
N VAL A 582 -10.59 0.40 30.57
CA VAL A 582 -10.38 1.24 29.38
C VAL A 582 -11.68 1.39 28.60
N ILE A 583 -12.00 2.60 28.18
CA ILE A 583 -13.06 2.84 27.17
C ILE A 583 -12.43 2.78 25.77
N THR A 584 -12.61 1.68 25.06
CA THR A 584 -11.89 1.42 23.79
C THR A 584 -12.37 2.24 22.61
N ASN A 585 -13.57 2.83 22.71
CA ASN A 585 -14.17 3.69 21.69
C ASN A 585 -14.30 5.15 22.15
N THR A 586 -13.32 5.63 22.95
CA THR A 586 -13.33 6.97 23.55
C THR A 586 -13.55 8.09 22.53
N GLU A 587 -13.01 7.95 21.32
CA GLU A 587 -13.13 8.91 20.22
C GLU A 587 -14.54 9.06 19.65
N THR A 588 -15.47 8.17 20.01
CA THR A 588 -16.87 8.25 19.60
C THR A 588 -17.71 9.21 20.46
N PHE A 589 -17.16 9.66 21.60
CA PHE A 589 -17.83 10.55 22.55
C PHE A 589 -17.25 11.97 22.55
N GLY A 590 -18.06 12.96 22.91
CA GLY A 590 -17.65 14.37 22.96
C GLY A 590 -16.60 14.68 24.03
N ALA A 591 -16.76 14.13 25.23
CA ALA A 591 -15.72 14.13 26.27
C ALA A 591 -15.90 12.95 27.23
N VAL A 592 -14.80 12.38 27.70
CA VAL A 592 -14.76 11.38 28.76
C VAL A 592 -13.97 11.97 29.92
N ARG A 593 -14.61 12.18 31.06
CA ARG A 593 -14.00 12.66 32.29
C ARG A 593 -13.77 11.48 33.23
N LYS A 594 -12.57 11.36 33.77
CA LYS A 594 -12.23 10.42 34.83
C LYS A 594 -12.56 11.07 36.16
N ASN A 595 -13.30 10.38 37.01
CA ASN A 595 -13.48 10.85 38.37
C ASN A 595 -12.25 10.39 39.18
N GLU A 596 -11.32 11.32 39.40
CA GLU A 596 -10.04 11.07 40.11
C GLU A 596 -10.09 11.51 41.59
N ASN A 597 -11.21 12.09 42.04
CA ASN A 597 -11.34 12.68 43.39
C ASN A 597 -11.76 11.68 44.48
N VAL A 598 -11.80 10.37 44.22
CA VAL A 598 -12.24 9.39 45.21
C VAL A 598 -11.17 8.34 45.46
N SER A 599 -10.54 8.43 46.65
CA SER A 599 -9.52 7.45 47.07
C SER A 599 -10.08 6.05 47.32
N LYS A 600 -11.38 5.93 47.62
CA LYS A 600 -12.06 4.63 47.77
C LYS A 600 -13.25 4.54 46.84
N ILE A 601 -13.22 3.57 45.93
CA ILE A 601 -14.24 3.38 44.91
C ILE A 601 -15.06 2.12 45.17
N ASP A 602 -16.37 2.23 45.00
CA ASP A 602 -17.33 1.12 45.08
C ASP A 602 -18.18 1.03 43.79
N LEU A 603 -19.05 0.03 43.71
CA LEU A 603 -19.87 -0.24 42.52
C LEU A 603 -20.93 0.84 42.20
N ASN A 604 -21.17 1.77 43.11
CA ASN A 604 -22.11 2.87 42.92
C ASN A 604 -21.42 4.17 42.53
N GLN A 605 -20.11 4.26 42.67
CA GLN A 605 -19.35 5.41 42.24
C GLN A 605 -19.08 5.39 40.74
N ASN A 606 -19.17 6.57 40.13
CA ASN A 606 -18.92 6.75 38.71
C ASN A 606 -17.41 6.84 38.46
N LEU A 607 -16.90 5.92 37.65
CA LEU A 607 -15.52 5.90 37.22
C LEU A 607 -15.29 6.86 36.04
N PHE A 608 -16.27 6.92 35.13
CA PHE A 608 -16.24 7.81 33.97
C PHE A 608 -17.55 8.58 33.81
N ASP A 609 -17.43 9.87 33.56
CA ASP A 609 -18.52 10.76 33.19
C ASP A 609 -18.35 11.17 31.73
N ILE A 610 -19.31 10.82 30.89
CA ILE A 610 -19.21 10.92 29.44
C ILE A 610 -20.27 11.89 28.91
N THR A 611 -19.85 12.85 28.09
CA THR A 611 -20.75 13.70 27.31
C THR A 611 -20.83 13.17 25.88
N LYS A 612 -22.06 13.00 25.38
CA LYS A 612 -22.31 12.60 23.99
C LYS A 612 -21.93 13.69 23.01
#